data_AF-A0A3D0DF49-F1
#
_entry.id   AF-A0A3D0DF49-F1
#
_cell.length_a   1.000
_cell.length_b   1.000
_cell.length_c   1.000
_cell.angle_alpha   90.00
_cell.angle_beta   90.00
_cell.angle_gamma   90.00
#
_symmetry.space_group_name_H-M   'P 1'
#
loop_
_entity.id
_entity.type
_entity.pdbx_description
1 polymer ?
#
loop_
_entity_poly.entity_id
_entity_poly.type
_entity_poly.pdbx_seq_one_letter_code
_entity_poly.pdbx_strand_id
1 'polypeptide(L)' 'DLVFVGGAALNPCIRKLMEDSLGIPVIVPSDPQIVGAYGCALFGTV' A
#
# COMPACT_ATOMS: atom_id res chain seq x y z
N ASP A 1 -8.45 -5.68 7.88
CA ASP A 1 -7.80 -4.44 7.39
C ASP A 1 -7.31 -4.62 5.96
N LEU A 2 -7.41 -3.57 5.14
CA LEU A 2 -6.89 -3.55 3.77
C LEU A 2 -5.75 -2.55 3.68
N VAL A 3 -4.59 -3.02 3.23
CA VAL A 3 -3.40 -2.19 3.00
C VAL A 3 -3.12 -2.12 1.51
N PHE A 4 -3.00 -0.91 0.97
CA PHE A 4 -2.70 -0.66 -0.44
C PHE A 4 -1.28 -0.12 -0.60
N VAL A 5 -0.48 -0.80 -1.43
CA VAL A 5 0.96 -0.55 -1.63
C VAL A 5 1.31 -0.54 -3.13
N GLY A 6 2.54 -0.11 -3.45
CA GLY A 6 3.03 0.08 -4.82
C GLY A 6 2.87 1.51 -5.32
N GLY A 7 3.36 1.78 -6.54
CA GLY A 7 3.34 3.12 -7.15
C GLY A 7 1.94 3.71 -7.30
N ALA A 8 0.94 2.88 -7.58
CA ALA A 8 -0.45 3.32 -7.69
C ALA A 8 -1.00 3.89 -6.37
N ALA A 9 -0.48 3.45 -5.22
CA ALA A 9 -0.92 3.94 -3.91
C ALA A 9 -0.45 5.38 -3.61
N LEU A 10 0.47 5.94 -4.40
CA LEU A 10 0.80 7.37 -4.34
C LEU A 10 -0.32 8.26 -4.90
N ASN A 11 -1.24 7.70 -5.68
CA ASN A 11 -2.36 8.45 -6.22
C ASN A 11 -3.54 8.43 -5.22
N PRO A 12 -3.85 9.55 -4.55
CA PRO A 12 -4.95 9.61 -3.60
C PRO A 12 -6.33 9.36 -4.24
N CYS A 13 -6.49 9.62 -5.54
CA CYS A 13 -7.72 9.33 -6.27
C CYS A 13 -7.99 7.82 -6.34
N ILE A 14 -6.95 7.01 -6.57
CA ILE A 14 -7.09 5.54 -6.60
C ILE A 14 -7.48 5.03 -5.22
N ARG A 15 -6.86 5.54 -4.15
CA ARG A 15 -7.27 5.21 -2.78
C ARG A 15 -8.75 5.51 -2.55
N LYS A 16 -9.22 6.70 -2.93
CA LYS A 16 -10.61 7.11 -2.75
C LYS A 16 -11.58 6.22 -3.54
N LEU A 17 -11.26 5.92 -4.80
CA LEU A 17 -12.03 5.00 -5.63
C LEU A 17 -12.13 3.60 -5.03
N MET A 18 -11.04 3.10 -4.43
CA MET A 18 -11.05 1.81 -3.73
C MET A 18 -11.91 1.85 -2.47
N GLU A 19 -11.79 2.90 -1.64
CA GLU A 19 -12.64 3.08 -0.46
C GLU A 19 -14.13 3.10 -0.84
N ASP A 20 -14.49 3.85 -1.89
CA ASP A 20 -15.87 3.97 -2.35
C ASP A 20 -16.40 2.66 -2.96
N SER A 21 -15.57 1.94 -3.71
CA SER A 21 -15.96 0.68 -4.37
C SER A 21 -16.04 -0.51 -3.41
N LEU A 22 -15.19 -0.53 -2.39
CA LEU A 22 -15.11 -1.63 -1.43
C LEU A 22 -15.94 -1.38 -0.17
N GLY A 23 -16.36 -0.14 0.07
CA GLY A 23 -17.14 0.25 1.25
C GLY A 23 -16.37 0.11 2.57
N ILE A 24 -15.03 0.04 2.51
CA ILE A 24 -14.15 -0.11 3.67
C ILE A 24 -12.99 0.88 3.60
N PRO A 25 -12.42 1.29 4.75
CA PRO A 25 -11.23 2.13 4.78
C PRO A 25 -10.02 1.44 4.14
N VAL A 26 -9.21 2.21 3.41
CA VAL A 26 -7.96 1.73 2.82
C VAL A 26 -6.78 2.36 3.53
N ILE A 27 -5.88 1.53 4.06
CA ILE A 27 -4.66 1.97 4.73
C ILE A 27 -3.56 2.09 3.67
N VAL A 28 -2.92 3.26 3.61
CA VAL A 28 -1.74 3.49 2.77
C VAL A 28 -0.57 3.87 3.68
N PRO A 29 0.54 3.11 3.69
CA PRO A 29 1.72 3.44 4.49
C PRO A 29 2.42 4.70 3.96
N SER A 30 3.32 5.29 4.75
CA SER A 30 4.02 6.54 4.40
C SER A 30 4.88 6.43 3.13
N ASP A 31 5.46 5.26 2.86
CA ASP A 31 6.18 4.97 1.62
C ASP A 31 5.69 3.66 1.00
N PRO A 32 4.59 3.70 0.21
CA PRO A 32 3.98 2.50 -0.32
C PRO A 32 4.81 1.83 -1.43
N GLN A 33 5.73 2.56 -2.07
CA GLN A 33 6.49 2.02 -3.20
C GLN A 33 7.59 1.06 -2.76
N ILE A 34 8.17 1.27 -1.58
CA ILE A 34 9.31 0.49 -1.11
C ILE A 34 8.92 -0.75 -0.29
N VAL A 35 7.63 -0.95 0.04
CA VAL A 35 7.20 -1.99 0.98
C VAL A 35 7.69 -3.39 0.58
N GLY A 36 7.71 -3.71 -0.72
CA GLY A 36 8.26 -4.98 -1.22
C GLY A 36 9.76 -5.12 -0.96
N ALA A 37 10.54 -4.09 -1.31
CA ALA A 37 11.99 -4.07 -1.06
C ALA A 37 12.32 -4.11 0.44
N TYR A 38 11.53 -3.41 1.26
CA TYR A 38 11.63 -3.45 2.72
C TYR A 38 11.40 -4.87 3.25
N GLY A 39 10.39 -5.59 2.74
CA GLY A 39 10.16 -7.00 3.05
C GLY A 39 11.38 -7.86 2.69
N CYS A 40 11.96 -7.67 1.50
CA CYS A 40 13.19 -8.37 1.11
C CYS A 40 14.35 -8.09 2.07
N ALA A 41 14.51 -6.87 2.58
CA ALA A 41 15.57 -6.56 3.55
C ALA A 41 15.35 -7.28 4.89
N LEU A 42 14.09 -7.40 5.34
CA LEU A 42 13.74 -8.11 6.57
C LEU A 42 14.00 -9.62 6.46
N PHE A 43 13.69 -10.23 5.31
CA PHE A 43 13.80 -11.69 5.13
C PHE A 43 15.12 -12.15 4.50
N GLY A 44 15.79 -11.29 3.74
CA GLY A 44 17.02 -11.59 3.02
C GLY A 44 18.30 -11.49 3.85
N THR A 45 18.19 -11.24 5.16
CA THR A 45 19.32 -11.18 6.10
C THR A 45 19.72 -12.56 6.65
N VAL A 46 19.55 -13.62 5.85
CA VAL A 46 19.99 -15.00 6.16
C VAL A 46 21.39 -15.32 5.63
#